data_AF-A0A1A8WKE0-F1
#
_entry.id   AF-A0A1A8WKE0-F1
#
_cell.length_a   1.000
_cell.length_b   1.000
_cell.length_c   1.000
_cell.angle_alpha   90.00
_cell.angle_beta   90.00
_cell.angle_gamma   90.00
#
_symmetry.space_group_name_H-M   'P 1'
#
loop_
_entity.id
_entity.type
_entity.pdbx_description
1 polymer ?
#
loop_
_entity_poly.entity_id
_entity_poly.type
_entity_poly.pdbx_seq_one_letter_code
_entity_poly.pdbx_strand_id
1 'polypeptide(L)'
;MILLMCLSYFMNMIVEAYGNALKNHYYVKSYKCYRKKSKSNMINRHKTHKVYGIPRMYKWLTSYYPTVREELINNEIQKRVDVFYIDMNGVIHHCTHANKDTLPLYNEHKLFSNILQYLKNLFYLIKPKKLIYVGVDGVSPKAKMNQQRKRRFLSLFKINSNNTASTNNNLFNPNCITTGTDFMYKINLSLNKWFKILKKKSVFTFDVIFSGSDVPGEGEHKILKFIRE
;
A
#
# COMPACT_ATOMS: atom_id res chain seq x y z
N MET A 1 1.17 -13.56 -2.66
CA MET A 1 -0.12 -13.47 -1.94
C MET A 1 -0.90 -12.30 -2.49
N ILE A 2 -1.57 -12.54 -3.61
CA ILE A 2 -2.30 -11.52 -4.38
C ILE A 2 -3.59 -11.26 -3.64
N LEU A 3 -3.69 -10.10 -3.01
CA LEU A 3 -4.84 -9.69 -2.20
C LEU A 3 -5.83 -8.98 -3.13
N LEU A 4 -6.53 -9.75 -3.95
CA LEU A 4 -7.73 -9.28 -4.61
C LEU A 4 -8.84 -10.29 -4.36
N MET A 5 -9.78 -9.87 -3.51
CA MET A 5 -11.21 -10.21 -3.50
C MET A 5 -11.90 -9.83 -2.16
N CYS A 6 -11.21 -9.22 -1.19
CA CYS A 6 -11.86 -8.80 0.07
C CYS A 6 -12.44 -7.38 0.09
N LEU A 7 -12.12 -6.50 -0.86
CA LEU A 7 -12.57 -5.10 -0.77
C LEU A 7 -14.07 -4.88 -1.07
N SER A 8 -14.74 -5.76 -1.83
CA SER A 8 -16.20 -5.60 -2.06
C SER A 8 -17.03 -6.04 -0.87
N TYR A 9 -16.67 -7.14 -0.20
CA TYR A 9 -17.38 -7.61 1.01
C TYR A 9 -17.08 -6.74 2.24
N PHE A 10 -15.85 -6.22 2.36
CA PHE A 10 -15.49 -5.37 3.50
C PHE A 10 -16.13 -3.98 3.45
N MET A 11 -16.44 -3.47 2.25
CA MET A 11 -17.19 -2.22 2.11
C MET A 11 -18.68 -2.38 2.42
N ASN A 12 -19.32 -3.47 2.00
CA ASN A 12 -20.72 -3.73 2.34
C ASN A 12 -20.92 -3.94 3.86
N MET A 13 -19.99 -4.62 4.53
CA MET A 13 -20.04 -4.82 5.98
C MET A 13 -19.81 -3.52 6.78
N ILE A 14 -19.01 -2.57 6.26
CA ILE A 14 -18.82 -1.26 6.92
C ILE A 14 -20.02 -0.35 6.70
N VAL A 15 -20.68 -0.40 5.54
CA VAL A 15 -21.89 0.41 5.28
C VAL A 15 -23.07 -0.06 6.13
N GLU A 16 -23.25 -1.38 6.33
CA GLU A 16 -24.29 -1.91 7.23
C GLU A 16 -23.98 -1.70 8.72
N ALA A 17 -22.71 -1.72 9.13
CA ALA A 17 -22.33 -1.51 10.52
C ALA A 17 -22.35 -0.03 10.98
N TYR A 18 -22.28 0.94 10.06
CA TYR A 18 -22.29 2.37 10.38
C TYR A 18 -23.64 3.08 10.15
N GLY A 19 -24.67 2.35 9.74
CA GLY A 19 -26.00 2.91 9.47
C GLY A 19 -26.83 3.35 10.68
N ASN A 20 -26.44 3.04 11.93
CA ASN A 20 -27.31 3.23 13.11
C ASN A 20 -26.68 3.95 14.31
N ALA A 21 -25.60 4.72 14.13
CA ALA A 21 -25.02 5.52 15.22
C ALA A 21 -24.87 7.01 14.86
N LEU A 22 -25.98 7.63 14.45
CA LEU A 22 -26.12 9.09 14.35
C LEU A 22 -27.31 9.55 15.20
N LYS A 23 -27.17 9.55 16.53
CA LYS A 23 -27.92 10.45 17.39
C LYS A 23 -27.06 10.95 18.54
N ASN A 24 -27.11 12.27 18.72
CA ASN A 24 -26.66 13.09 19.84
C ASN A 24 -25.29 13.77 19.66
N HIS A 25 -25.37 14.95 19.03
CA HIS A 25 -24.41 16.03 19.20
C HIS A 25 -24.29 16.44 20.68
N TYR A 26 -23.06 16.68 21.15
CA TYR A 26 -22.79 17.63 22.22
C TYR A 26 -21.51 18.41 21.90
N TYR A 27 -21.66 19.71 21.69
CA TYR A 27 -20.59 20.72 21.68
C TYR A 27 -20.20 21.05 23.12
N VAL A 28 -18.90 21.17 23.43
CA VAL A 28 -18.43 21.84 24.66
C VAL A 28 -17.30 22.82 24.34
N LYS A 29 -17.50 24.05 24.84
CA LYS A 29 -16.72 25.29 24.63
C LYS A 29 -15.29 25.25 25.18
N SER A 30 -14.45 26.07 24.55
CA SER A 30 -13.12 26.50 24.99
C SER A 30 -13.15 27.25 26.32
N TYR A 31 -12.21 26.92 27.23
CA TYR A 31 -11.86 27.76 28.37
C TYR A 31 -10.34 27.96 28.52
N LYS A 32 -10.04 29.17 29.03
CA LYS A 32 -8.76 29.89 29.05
C LYS A 32 -7.64 29.24 29.88
N CYS A 33 -6.44 29.67 29.49
CA CYS A 33 -5.13 29.51 30.12
C CYS A 33 -5.09 29.96 31.60
N TYR A 34 -4.45 29.16 32.47
CA TYR A 34 -3.90 29.61 33.77
C TYR A 34 -2.54 28.93 34.02
N ARG A 35 -1.58 29.70 34.52
CA ARG A 35 -0.16 29.35 34.65
C ARG A 35 0.20 28.94 36.09
N LYS A 36 0.92 27.81 36.19
CA LYS A 36 1.89 27.30 37.21
C LYS A 36 1.47 27.16 38.69
N LYS A 37 1.58 25.92 39.18
CA LYS A 37 2.35 25.56 40.39
C LYS A 37 3.01 24.17 40.22
N SER A 38 4.18 24.02 40.84
CA SER A 38 5.20 22.98 40.64
C SER A 38 5.09 21.79 41.59
N LYS A 39 5.64 20.65 41.12
CA LYS A 39 6.11 19.44 41.84
C LYS A 39 5.07 18.47 42.39
N SER A 40 4.90 17.34 41.68
CA SER A 40 5.26 16.01 42.18
C SER A 40 5.15 14.99 41.04
N ASN A 41 6.15 14.12 40.91
CA ASN A 41 6.22 13.06 39.91
C ASN A 41 5.04 12.09 40.02
N MET A 42 4.09 12.19 39.10
CA MET A 42 3.20 11.08 38.74
C MET A 42 3.35 10.85 37.23
N ILE A 43 4.08 9.79 36.89
CA ILE A 43 4.15 9.26 35.53
C ILE A 43 2.78 8.65 35.26
N ASN A 44 1.82 9.48 34.87
CA ASN A 44 0.60 9.02 34.23
C ASN A 44 1.01 8.44 32.88
N ARG A 45 1.18 7.11 32.86
CA ARG A 45 1.25 6.32 31.63
C ARG A 45 -0.10 6.48 30.91
N HIS A 46 -0.25 7.57 30.16
CA HIS A 46 -1.25 7.64 29.11
C HIS A 46 -0.98 6.44 28.21
N LYS A 47 -1.85 5.43 28.26
CA LYS A 47 -1.89 4.35 27.28
C LYS A 47 -2.20 5.00 25.94
N THR A 48 -1.15 5.44 25.25
CA THR A 48 -1.27 5.77 23.84
C THR A 48 -1.62 4.46 23.16
N HIS A 49 -2.89 4.28 22.81
CA HIS A 49 -3.27 3.23 21.88
C HIS A 49 -2.50 3.53 20.59
N LYS A 50 -1.37 2.83 20.41
CA LYS A 50 -0.67 2.83 19.13
C LYS A 50 -1.63 2.17 18.17
N VAL A 51 -2.26 2.99 17.32
CA VAL A 51 -2.80 2.51 16.06
C VAL A 51 -1.58 2.10 15.25
N TYR A 52 -1.29 0.80 15.27
CA TYR A 52 -0.39 0.21 14.29
C TYR A 52 -1.12 0.27 12.92
N GLY A 53 -0.62 -0.34 11.84
CA GLY A 53 -1.59 -0.84 10.86
C GLY A 53 -2.58 -1.79 11.55
N ILE A 54 -3.19 -2.72 10.85
CA ILE A 54 -3.78 -3.85 11.57
C ILE A 54 -2.82 -5.05 11.41
N PRO A 55 -1.63 -5.07 12.08
CA PRO A 55 -0.81 -6.26 12.17
C PRO A 55 -1.68 -7.43 12.55
N ARG A 56 -1.45 -8.56 11.86
CA ARG A 56 -2.18 -9.80 12.09
C ARG A 56 -3.67 -9.72 11.75
N MET A 57 -4.21 -8.64 11.16
CA MET A 57 -5.61 -8.63 10.71
C MET A 57 -5.88 -9.73 9.71
N TYR A 58 -5.01 -9.86 8.70
CA TYR A 58 -5.16 -10.92 7.71
C TYR A 58 -5.14 -12.29 8.38
N LYS A 59 -4.12 -12.55 9.23
CA LYS A 59 -4.01 -13.81 9.98
C LYS A 59 -5.26 -14.06 10.85
N TRP A 60 -5.73 -13.05 11.57
CA TRP A 60 -6.92 -13.10 12.41
C TRP A 60 -8.14 -13.45 11.54
N LEU A 61 -8.41 -12.66 10.50
CA LEU A 61 -9.55 -12.84 9.61
C LEU A 61 -9.57 -14.24 8.98
N THR A 62 -8.45 -14.72 8.45
CA THR A 62 -8.38 -16.06 7.85
C THR A 62 -8.42 -17.19 8.86
N SER A 63 -8.06 -16.94 10.13
CA SER A 63 -8.17 -17.95 11.19
C SER A 63 -9.61 -18.10 11.69
N TYR A 64 -10.34 -16.99 11.81
CA TYR A 64 -11.73 -16.98 12.28
C TYR A 64 -12.75 -17.23 11.17
N TYR A 65 -12.45 -16.81 9.93
CA TYR A 65 -13.32 -16.96 8.77
C TYR A 65 -12.54 -17.56 7.59
N PRO A 66 -12.24 -18.87 7.61
CA PRO A 66 -11.45 -19.52 6.55
C PRO A 66 -12.05 -19.39 5.16
N THR A 67 -13.39 -19.30 5.07
CA THR A 67 -14.15 -19.14 3.82
C THR A 67 -13.86 -17.82 3.07
N VAL A 68 -13.29 -16.83 3.75
CA VAL A 68 -12.91 -15.54 3.14
C VAL A 68 -11.67 -15.71 2.24
N ARG A 69 -10.86 -16.76 2.46
CA ARG A 69 -9.69 -17.07 1.64
C ARG A 69 -10.04 -18.18 0.66
N GLU A 70 -10.00 -17.84 -0.62
CA GLU A 70 -10.06 -18.81 -1.71
C GLU A 70 -8.69 -18.86 -2.41
N GLU A 71 -8.24 -20.04 -2.81
CA GLU A 71 -7.04 -20.17 -3.62
C GLU A 71 -7.34 -19.81 -5.07
N LEU A 72 -6.44 -19.03 -5.66
CA LEU A 72 -6.55 -18.65 -7.06
C LEU A 72 -6.10 -19.83 -7.91
N ILE A 73 -7.07 -20.59 -8.43
CA ILE A 73 -6.85 -21.71 -9.34
C ILE A 73 -7.02 -21.18 -10.77
N ASN A 74 -6.04 -21.43 -11.64
CA ASN A 74 -6.04 -20.97 -13.03
C ASN A 74 -6.88 -21.89 -13.95
N ASN A 75 -8.10 -22.21 -13.51
CA ASN A 75 -9.06 -23.08 -14.21
C ASN A 75 -10.33 -22.30 -14.56
N GLU A 76 -11.22 -22.88 -15.37
CA GLU A 76 -12.50 -22.27 -15.79
C GLU A 76 -13.45 -21.92 -14.62
N ILE A 77 -13.20 -22.51 -13.44
CA ILE A 77 -13.97 -22.30 -12.21
C ILE A 77 -13.67 -20.95 -11.55
N GLN A 78 -12.60 -20.26 -11.96
CA GLN A 78 -12.22 -18.98 -11.36
C GLN A 78 -13.33 -17.94 -11.55
N LYS A 79 -13.70 -17.27 -10.44
CA LYS A 79 -14.70 -16.20 -10.46
C LYS A 79 -14.31 -15.12 -11.46
N ARG A 80 -15.30 -14.70 -12.26
CA ARG A 80 -15.14 -13.66 -13.28
C ARG A 80 -14.82 -12.32 -12.62
N VAL A 81 -13.73 -11.69 -13.05
CA VAL A 81 -13.32 -10.35 -12.61
C VAL A 81 -13.55 -9.35 -13.73
N ASP A 82 -14.45 -8.39 -13.51
CA ASP A 82 -14.67 -7.30 -14.47
C ASP A 82 -13.60 -6.21 -14.35
N VAL A 83 -13.32 -5.78 -13.12
CA VAL A 83 -12.38 -4.69 -12.84
C VAL A 83 -11.31 -5.16 -11.87
N PHE A 84 -10.06 -4.83 -12.18
CA PHE A 84 -8.89 -5.23 -11.42
C PHE A 84 -8.08 -4.01 -10.94
N TYR A 85 -7.96 -3.84 -9.62
CA TYR A 85 -7.28 -2.70 -9.00
C TYR A 85 -5.93 -3.10 -8.40
N ILE A 86 -4.89 -2.32 -8.63
CA ILE A 86 -3.52 -2.65 -8.21
C ILE A 86 -2.89 -1.46 -7.50
N ASP A 87 -2.47 -1.67 -6.27
CA ASP A 87 -1.53 -0.80 -5.58
C ASP A 87 -0.09 -1.18 -5.94
N MET A 88 0.56 -0.33 -6.72
CA MET A 88 1.92 -0.54 -7.19
C MET A 88 2.95 -0.54 -6.07
N ASN A 89 2.72 0.15 -4.95
CA ASN A 89 3.68 0.16 -3.87
C ASN A 89 3.82 -1.23 -3.25
N GLY A 90 2.71 -1.98 -3.13
CA GLY A 90 2.72 -3.39 -2.75
C GLY A 90 3.54 -4.26 -3.71
N VAL A 91 3.39 -4.05 -5.02
CA VAL A 91 4.14 -4.77 -6.06
C VAL A 91 5.64 -4.45 -6.00
N ILE A 92 6.01 -3.17 -5.90
CA ILE A 92 7.41 -2.74 -5.83
C ILE A 92 8.07 -3.34 -4.58
N HIS A 93 7.42 -3.25 -3.42
CA HIS A 93 7.93 -3.85 -2.19
C HIS A 93 8.11 -5.36 -2.30
N HIS A 94 7.22 -6.06 -3.00
CA HIS A 94 7.35 -7.49 -3.24
C HIS A 94 8.57 -7.81 -4.10
N CYS A 95 8.78 -7.06 -5.19
CA CYS A 95 9.92 -7.27 -6.09
C CYS A 95 11.27 -6.87 -5.48
N THR A 96 11.30 -6.03 -4.45
CA THR A 96 12.54 -5.55 -3.81
C THR A 96 12.92 -6.32 -2.54
N HIS A 97 11.95 -6.73 -1.72
CA HIS A 97 12.21 -7.23 -0.36
C HIS A 97 11.42 -8.49 0.03
N ALA A 98 10.67 -9.13 -0.87
CA ALA A 98 9.91 -10.32 -0.48
C ALA A 98 10.85 -11.47 -0.10
N ASN A 99 10.88 -11.78 1.20
CA ASN A 99 11.38 -13.03 1.77
C ASN A 99 12.86 -13.38 1.49
N LYS A 100 13.71 -12.38 1.24
CA LYS A 100 15.15 -12.60 1.21
C LYS A 100 15.76 -12.08 2.50
N ASP A 101 16.47 -12.95 3.21
CA ASP A 101 17.24 -12.59 4.41
C ASP A 101 18.30 -11.53 4.11
N THR A 102 18.65 -11.37 2.83
CA THR A 102 19.59 -10.36 2.31
C THR A 102 18.92 -9.47 1.27
N LEU A 103 19.20 -8.17 1.33
CA LEU A 103 18.76 -7.22 0.31
C LEU A 103 19.42 -7.57 -1.03
N PRO A 104 18.69 -7.55 -2.16
CA PRO A 104 19.26 -7.87 -3.45
C PRO A 104 20.32 -6.84 -3.85
N LEU A 105 21.34 -7.30 -4.59
CA LEU A 105 22.26 -6.42 -5.31
C LEU A 105 21.46 -5.49 -6.24
N TYR A 106 21.75 -4.20 -6.16
CA TYR A 106 21.02 -3.14 -6.84
C TYR A 106 21.38 -3.13 -8.33
N ASN A 107 20.51 -3.73 -9.14
CA ASN A 107 20.47 -3.50 -10.57
C ASN A 107 19.06 -2.99 -10.92
N GLU A 108 18.98 -1.70 -11.22
CA GLU A 108 17.73 -1.00 -11.50
C GLU A 108 16.98 -1.59 -12.70
N HIS A 109 17.69 -1.91 -13.78
CA HIS A 109 17.11 -2.51 -14.99
C HIS A 109 16.50 -3.89 -14.71
N LYS A 110 17.21 -4.74 -13.95
CA LYS A 110 16.71 -6.06 -13.56
C LYS A 110 15.48 -5.95 -12.67
N LEU A 111 15.49 -5.00 -11.73
CA LEU A 111 14.34 -4.75 -10.85
C LEU A 111 13.12 -4.30 -11.64
N PHE A 112 13.28 -3.38 -12.60
CA PHE A 112 12.19 -2.93 -13.46
C PHE A 112 11.63 -4.06 -14.32
N SER A 113 12.50 -4.88 -14.91
CA SER A 113 12.07 -6.06 -15.68
C SER A 113 11.25 -7.03 -14.81
N ASN A 114 11.68 -7.27 -13.57
CA ASN A 114 10.95 -8.11 -12.63
C ASN A 114 9.58 -7.54 -12.27
N ILE A 115 9.46 -6.22 -12.06
CA ILE A 115 8.19 -5.55 -11.78
C ILE A 115 7.23 -5.71 -12.96
N LEU A 116 7.71 -5.45 -14.19
CA LEU A 116 6.90 -5.60 -15.39
C LEU A 116 6.45 -7.06 -15.60
N GLN A 117 7.35 -8.02 -15.41
CA GLN A 117 7.01 -9.43 -15.52
C GLN A 117 6.00 -9.85 -14.46
N TYR A 118 6.13 -9.36 -13.22
CA TYR A 118 5.17 -9.62 -12.16
C TYR A 118 3.78 -9.08 -12.53
N LEU A 119 3.68 -7.85 -13.03
CA LEU A 119 2.43 -7.28 -13.51
C LEU A 119 1.81 -8.11 -14.65
N LYS A 120 2.60 -8.54 -15.63
CA LYS A 120 2.11 -9.42 -16.71
C LYS A 120 1.54 -10.71 -16.16
N ASN A 121 2.22 -11.33 -15.20
CA ASN A 121 1.75 -12.55 -14.54
C ASN A 121 0.43 -12.31 -13.78
N LEU A 122 0.28 -11.17 -13.09
CA LEU A 122 -0.99 -10.80 -12.46
C LEU A 122 -2.14 -10.69 -13.47
N PHE A 123 -1.91 -10.02 -14.59
CA PHE A 123 -2.94 -9.85 -15.61
C PHE A 123 -3.35 -11.18 -16.23
N TYR A 124 -2.37 -12.06 -16.49
CA TYR A 124 -2.61 -13.40 -17.02
C TYR A 124 -3.37 -14.30 -16.03
N LEU A 125 -3.11 -14.15 -14.72
CA LEU A 125 -3.76 -14.94 -13.69
C LEU A 125 -5.21 -14.48 -13.43
N ILE A 126 -5.49 -13.19 -13.59
CA ILE A 126 -6.78 -12.62 -13.17
C ILE A 126 -7.74 -12.41 -14.33
N LYS A 127 -7.21 -12.19 -15.54
CA LYS A 127 -7.97 -12.08 -16.79
C LYS A 127 -9.16 -11.12 -16.68
N PRO A 128 -8.94 -9.83 -16.33
CA PRO A 128 -10.01 -8.86 -16.18
C PRO A 128 -10.77 -8.66 -17.50
N LYS A 129 -12.07 -8.43 -17.43
CA LYS A 129 -12.93 -8.32 -18.62
C LYS A 129 -13.15 -6.90 -19.11
N LYS A 130 -13.13 -5.91 -18.21
CA LYS A 130 -13.49 -4.52 -18.55
C LYS A 130 -12.34 -3.56 -18.31
N LEU A 131 -11.75 -3.56 -17.11
CA LEU A 131 -10.81 -2.50 -16.72
C LEU A 131 -9.71 -3.00 -15.78
N ILE A 132 -8.49 -2.49 -15.98
CA ILE A 132 -7.43 -2.48 -14.98
C ILE A 132 -7.18 -1.05 -14.52
N TYR A 133 -7.15 -0.85 -13.21
CA TYR A 133 -6.69 0.38 -12.59
C TYR A 133 -5.39 0.12 -11.84
N VAL A 134 -4.35 0.89 -12.16
CA VAL A 134 -3.03 0.79 -11.53
C VAL A 134 -2.71 2.11 -10.85
N GLY A 135 -2.66 2.09 -9.52
CA GLY A 135 -2.34 3.25 -8.69
C GLY A 135 -0.92 3.16 -8.12
N VAL A 136 -0.13 4.21 -8.32
CA VAL A 136 1.15 4.43 -7.65
C VAL A 136 0.93 5.48 -6.55
N ASP A 137 1.58 5.33 -5.39
CA ASP A 137 1.52 6.40 -4.38
C ASP A 137 2.02 7.71 -4.98
N GLY A 138 1.24 8.76 -4.74
CA GLY A 138 1.55 10.16 -4.95
C GLY A 138 2.00 10.85 -3.67
N VAL A 139 2.01 12.19 -3.69
CA VAL A 139 2.14 12.99 -2.47
C VAL A 139 0.96 12.69 -1.54
N SER A 140 1.26 12.25 -0.31
CA SER A 140 0.29 11.71 0.64
C SER A 140 -0.05 12.72 1.76
N PRO A 141 -1.21 12.59 2.45
CA PRO A 141 -1.57 13.47 3.57
C PRO A 141 -0.56 13.44 4.74
N LYS A 142 -0.53 14.54 5.50
CA LYS A 142 0.39 14.74 6.64
C LYS A 142 0.37 13.59 7.66
N ALA A 143 -0.81 13.01 7.93
CA ALA A 143 -0.94 11.89 8.85
C ALA A 143 -0.11 10.67 8.41
N LYS A 144 -0.23 10.26 7.15
CA LYS A 144 0.54 9.15 6.57
C LYS A 144 2.02 9.53 6.44
N MET A 145 2.35 10.77 6.05
CA MET A 145 3.74 11.23 6.00
C MET A 145 4.43 11.06 7.36
N ASN A 146 3.77 11.43 8.47
CA ASN A 146 4.30 11.25 9.82
C ASN A 146 4.49 9.76 10.17
N GLN A 147 3.54 8.90 9.79
CA GLN A 147 3.65 7.45 9.98
C GLN A 147 4.82 6.86 9.20
N GLN A 148 4.98 7.24 7.92
CA GLN A 148 6.10 6.79 7.09
C GLN A 148 7.43 7.32 7.63
N ARG A 149 7.51 8.60 8.04
CA ARG A 149 8.71 9.19 8.65
C ARG A 149 9.15 8.41 9.88
N LYS A 150 8.22 8.08 10.78
CA LYS A 150 8.50 7.25 11.96
C LYS A 150 9.00 5.86 11.58
N ARG A 151 8.40 5.21 10.57
CA ARG A 151 8.84 3.89 10.08
C ARG A 151 10.26 3.93 9.55
N ARG A 152 10.58 4.90 8.68
CA ARG A 152 11.91 5.07 8.07
C ARG A 152 12.98 5.41 9.11
N PHE A 153 12.64 6.25 10.09
CA PHE A 153 13.53 6.57 11.20
C PHE A 153 13.88 5.31 12.00
N LEU A 154 12.88 4.52 12.42
CA LEU A 154 13.11 3.30 13.18
C LEU A 154 13.89 2.21 12.42
N SER A 155 13.78 2.13 11.09
CA SER A 155 14.59 1.17 10.31
C SER A 155 16.08 1.50 10.32
N LEU A 156 16.46 2.78 10.40
CA LEU A 156 17.87 3.18 10.48
C LEU A 156 18.50 2.77 11.82
N PHE A 157 17.79 2.93 12.94
CA PHE A 157 18.31 2.51 14.25
C PHE A 157 18.55 1.00 14.34
N LYS A 158 17.70 0.19 13.70
CA LYS A 158 17.88 -1.28 13.66
C LYS A 158 19.13 -1.71 12.88
N ILE A 159 19.51 -0.95 11.87
CA ILE A 159 20.73 -1.23 11.08
C ILE A 159 21.94 -0.90 11.94
N ASN A 160 21.96 0.28 12.57
CA ASN A 160 23.09 0.72 13.39
C ASN A 160 23.31 -0.13 14.66
N SER A 161 22.26 -0.73 15.23
CA SER A 161 22.39 -1.63 16.39
C SER A 161 22.99 -2.99 16.03
N ASN A 162 22.92 -3.39 14.76
CA ASN A 162 23.35 -4.72 14.29
C ASN A 162 24.70 -4.66 13.55
N ASN A 163 25.57 -3.70 13.91
CA ASN A 163 26.86 -3.46 13.26
C ASN A 163 27.83 -4.66 13.37
N THR A 164 27.67 -5.65 12.49
CA THR A 164 28.81 -6.27 11.80
C THR A 164 28.84 -5.66 10.40
N ALA A 165 29.86 -4.81 10.17
CA ALA A 165 30.07 -4.11 8.93
C ALA A 165 30.04 -5.05 7.72
N SER A 166 29.05 -4.88 6.86
CA SER A 166 29.20 -5.26 5.44
C SER A 166 28.93 -4.00 4.62
N THR A 167 30.03 -3.34 4.29
CA THR A 167 30.19 -2.24 3.34
C THR A 167 29.88 -2.70 1.92
N ASN A 168 28.67 -3.20 1.67
CA ASN A 168 28.21 -3.49 0.32
C ASN A 168 27.43 -2.27 -0.19
N ASN A 169 28.16 -1.33 -0.80
CA ASN A 169 27.60 -0.13 -1.46
C ASN A 169 26.58 -0.44 -2.58
N ASN A 170 26.36 -1.72 -2.89
CA ASN A 170 25.44 -2.19 -3.92
C ASN A 170 24.09 -2.70 -3.37
N LEU A 171 23.74 -2.47 -2.10
CA LEU A 171 22.44 -2.88 -1.55
C LEU A 171 21.32 -1.90 -1.92
N PHE A 172 20.15 -2.41 -2.30
CA PHE A 172 18.99 -1.56 -2.59
C PHE A 172 18.48 -0.84 -1.33
N ASN A 173 18.33 0.49 -1.40
CA ASN A 173 17.80 1.31 -0.31
C ASN A 173 16.27 1.37 -0.33
N PRO A 174 15.54 0.72 0.62
CA PRO A 174 14.07 0.70 0.64
C PRO A 174 13.41 2.08 0.73
N ASN A 175 14.13 3.08 1.26
CA ASN A 175 13.60 4.42 1.43
C ASN A 175 13.42 5.16 0.10
N CYS A 176 14.03 4.67 -0.98
CA CYS A 176 13.83 5.23 -2.32
C CYS A 176 12.40 4.98 -2.86
N ILE A 177 11.64 4.03 -2.28
CA ILE A 177 10.22 3.79 -2.57
C ILE A 177 9.38 4.87 -1.88
N THR A 178 9.51 6.10 -2.37
CA THR A 178 8.81 7.30 -1.92
C THR A 178 8.67 8.26 -3.09
N THR A 179 7.52 8.91 -3.23
CA THR A 179 7.36 9.94 -4.26
C THR A 179 8.38 11.05 -4.14
N GLY A 180 8.84 11.56 -5.28
CA GLY A 180 9.87 12.61 -5.35
C GLY A 180 11.30 12.10 -5.39
N THR A 181 11.54 10.78 -5.31
CA THR A 181 12.86 10.19 -5.54
C THR A 181 13.08 9.93 -7.04
N ASP A 182 14.34 9.93 -7.47
CA ASP A 182 14.72 9.59 -8.86
C ASP A 182 14.24 8.18 -9.25
N PHE A 183 14.34 7.23 -8.32
CA PHE A 183 13.86 5.86 -8.50
C PHE A 183 12.35 5.80 -8.82
N MET A 184 11.51 6.48 -8.02
CA MET A 184 10.07 6.49 -8.25
C MET A 184 9.69 7.28 -9.51
N TYR A 185 10.45 8.31 -9.85
CA TYR A 185 10.28 9.04 -11.11
C TYR A 185 10.54 8.13 -12.32
N LYS A 186 11.65 7.38 -12.32
CA LYS A 186 11.99 6.42 -13.39
C LYS A 186 10.99 5.28 -13.50
N ILE A 187 10.49 4.74 -12.37
CA ILE A 187 9.40 3.76 -12.36
C ILE A 187 8.15 4.34 -13.02
N ASN A 188 7.75 5.56 -12.62
CA ASN A 188 6.56 6.20 -13.15
C ASN A 188 6.65 6.38 -14.68
N LEU A 189 7.78 6.88 -15.15
CA LEU A 189 8.04 7.06 -16.58
C LEU A 189 8.02 5.73 -17.34
N SER A 190 8.67 4.70 -16.79
CA SER A 190 8.77 3.38 -17.40
C SER A 190 7.41 2.69 -17.51
N LEU A 191 6.61 2.70 -16.43
CA LEU A 191 5.26 2.15 -16.42
C LEU A 191 4.33 2.89 -17.38
N ASN A 192 4.37 4.22 -17.37
CA ASN A 192 3.55 5.03 -18.27
C ASN A 192 3.87 4.72 -19.74
N LYS A 193 5.16 4.67 -20.10
CA LYS A 193 5.60 4.25 -21.45
C LYS A 193 5.13 2.84 -21.78
N TRP A 194 5.27 1.89 -20.85
CA TRP A 194 4.88 0.50 -21.03
C TRP A 194 3.38 0.36 -21.31
N PHE A 195 2.51 0.98 -20.50
CA PHE A 195 1.07 0.97 -20.70
C PHE A 195 0.65 1.65 -22.01
N LYS A 196 1.29 2.77 -22.40
CA LYS A 196 1.05 3.42 -23.68
C LYS A 196 1.37 2.51 -24.87
N ILE A 197 2.49 1.78 -24.82
CA ILE A 197 2.88 0.83 -25.86
C ILE A 197 1.86 -0.31 -25.96
N LEU A 198 1.44 -0.86 -24.82
CA LEU A 198 0.48 -1.96 -24.78
C LEU A 198 -0.90 -1.55 -25.29
N LYS A 199 -1.34 -0.33 -24.97
CA LYS A 199 -2.56 0.28 -25.52
C LYS A 199 -2.47 0.44 -27.03
N LYS A 200 -1.35 0.97 -27.55
CA LYS A 200 -1.14 1.15 -29.01
C LYS A 200 -1.12 -0.17 -29.77
N LYS A 201 -0.57 -1.23 -29.16
CA LYS A 201 -0.49 -2.57 -29.76
C LYS A 201 -1.76 -3.39 -29.57
N SER A 202 -2.79 -2.86 -28.92
CA SER A 202 -4.03 -3.59 -28.59
C SER A 202 -3.78 -4.95 -27.94
N VAL A 203 -2.75 -5.04 -27.08
CA VAL A 203 -2.36 -6.30 -26.43
C VAL A 203 -3.43 -6.76 -25.44
N PHE A 204 -4.17 -5.82 -24.87
CA PHE A 204 -5.24 -6.08 -23.93
C PHE A 204 -6.60 -5.82 -24.56
N THR A 205 -7.56 -6.67 -24.22
CA THR A 205 -8.97 -6.55 -24.60
C THR A 205 -9.78 -5.67 -23.64
N PHE A 206 -9.14 -5.21 -22.55
CA PHE A 206 -9.73 -4.40 -21.50
C PHE A 206 -9.07 -3.02 -21.42
N ASP A 207 -9.77 -2.06 -20.84
CA ASP A 207 -9.25 -0.72 -20.61
C ASP A 207 -8.18 -0.71 -19.51
N VAL A 208 -7.27 0.26 -19.59
CA VAL A 208 -6.22 0.45 -18.59
C VAL A 208 -6.16 1.91 -18.17
N ILE A 209 -6.28 2.13 -16.86
CA ILE A 209 -6.07 3.42 -16.21
C ILE A 209 -4.79 3.31 -15.37
N PHE A 210 -3.83 4.19 -15.66
CA PHE A 210 -2.60 4.32 -14.89
C PHE A 210 -2.60 5.66 -14.15
N SER A 211 -2.66 5.61 -12.82
CA SER A 211 -2.51 6.76 -11.93
C SER A 211 -1.10 6.78 -11.33
N GLY A 212 -0.24 7.58 -11.95
CA GLY A 212 1.17 7.67 -11.60
C GLY A 212 1.45 8.41 -10.28
N SER A 213 2.73 8.47 -9.92
CA SER A 213 3.21 9.17 -8.72
C SER A 213 3.14 10.70 -8.81
N ASP A 214 2.91 11.21 -10.03
CA ASP A 214 2.63 12.61 -10.35
C ASP A 214 1.23 13.06 -9.90
N VAL A 215 0.28 12.13 -9.78
CA VAL A 215 -1.05 12.42 -9.23
C VAL A 215 -0.97 12.40 -7.70
N PRO A 216 -1.44 13.42 -6.97
CA PRO A 216 -1.43 13.40 -5.50
C PRO A 216 -2.38 12.34 -4.93
N GLY A 217 -2.08 11.84 -3.74
CA GLY A 217 -2.86 10.84 -3.02
C GLY A 217 -2.17 9.47 -2.95
N GLU A 218 -2.54 8.69 -1.94
CA GLU A 218 -2.09 7.30 -1.78
C GLU A 218 -2.75 6.39 -2.82
N GLY A 219 -2.04 5.37 -3.31
CA GLY A 219 -2.52 4.44 -4.32
C GLY A 219 -3.86 3.80 -3.94
N GLU A 220 -3.96 3.34 -2.68
CA GLU A 220 -5.20 2.79 -2.12
C GLU A 220 -6.35 3.82 -2.11
N HIS A 221 -6.08 5.08 -1.74
CA HIS A 221 -7.11 6.13 -1.73
C HIS A 221 -7.50 6.60 -3.13
N LYS A 222 -6.57 6.59 -4.10
CA LYS A 222 -6.87 6.87 -5.50
C LYS A 222 -7.81 5.82 -6.09
N ILE A 223 -7.54 4.55 -5.80
CA ILE A 223 -8.42 3.42 -6.17
C ILE A 223 -9.80 3.60 -5.54
N LEU A 224 -9.86 3.84 -4.23
CA LEU A 224 -11.12 4.03 -3.52
C LEU A 224 -11.91 5.24 -4.03
N LYS A 225 -11.23 6.34 -4.38
CA LYS A 225 -11.86 7.50 -5.00
C LYS A 225 -12.49 7.13 -6.34
N PHE A 226 -11.76 6.43 -7.20
CA PHE A 226 -12.27 5.98 -8.50
C PHE A 226 -13.44 5.00 -8.38
N ILE A 227 -13.48 4.15 -7.35
CA ILE A 227 -14.62 3.24 -7.11
C ILE A 227 -15.89 4.01 -6.72
N ARG A 228 -15.73 5.16 -6.05
CA ARG A 228 -16.85 5.97 -5.56
C ARG A 228 -17.45 6.89 -6.62
N GLU A 229 -16.66 7.27 -7.61
CA GLU A 229 -17.05 8.15 -8.73
C GLU A 229 -17.68 7.33 -9.86
#